data_AF-Q3UQ25-F1
#
_entry.id   AF-Q3UQ25-F1
#
_cell.length_a   1.000
_cell.length_b   1.000
_cell.length_c   1.000
_cell.angle_alpha   90.00
_cell.angle_beta   90.00
_cell.angle_gamma   90.00
#
_symmetry.space_group_name_H-M   'P 1'
#
loop_
_entity.id
_entity.type
_entity.pdbx_description
1 polymer ?
#
loop_
_entity_poly.entity_id
_entity_poly.type
_entity_poly.pdbx_seq_one_letter_code
_entity_poly.pdbx_strand_id
1 'polypeptide(L)'
;DEEATLGLPISPFMDRSSPQLAKLQESFITHIVGPLCNSYDAAGLLPGQWIETEEGDDTESDDDDDDDDGGGEELDSDDEETEDNLNPKPQRRKGRRRIFCQLMHHLTENHKIWKEIIEEEEEKCKAEGNKLQVDNASLPQADEIQVIEEADEEEEQMFE
;
A
#
# COMPACT_ATOMS: atom_id res chain seq x y z
N ASP A 1 -3.72 -17.41 25.61
CA ASP A 1 -4.07 -18.32 26.72
C ASP A 1 -3.31 -18.01 28.00
N GLU A 2 -1.97 -18.08 27.99
CA GLU A 2 -1.16 -17.84 29.20
C GLU A 2 -1.46 -16.45 29.81
N GLU A 3 -1.47 -15.39 29.01
CA GLU A 3 -1.83 -14.03 29.45
C GLU A 3 -3.19 -14.00 30.18
N ALA A 4 -4.21 -14.66 29.61
CA ALA A 4 -5.54 -14.75 30.21
C ALA A 4 -5.51 -15.54 31.54
N THR A 5 -4.76 -16.65 31.61
CA THR A 5 -4.62 -17.43 32.86
C THR A 5 -3.89 -16.68 33.95
N LEU A 6 -3.00 -15.75 33.59
CA LEU A 6 -2.27 -14.88 34.50
C LEU A 6 -3.05 -13.60 34.85
N GLY A 7 -4.24 -13.39 34.28
CA GLY A 7 -5.03 -12.17 34.47
C GLY A 7 -4.41 -10.93 33.80
N LEU A 8 -3.52 -11.12 32.83
CA LEU A 8 -2.93 -10.06 32.04
C LEU A 8 -3.83 -9.69 30.86
N PRO A 9 -3.79 -8.42 30.39
CA PRO A 9 -4.41 -8.06 29.13
C PRO A 9 -3.84 -8.92 28.00
N ILE A 10 -4.73 -9.54 27.20
CA ILE A 10 -4.31 -10.38 26.08
C ILE A 10 -3.72 -9.50 24.99
N SER A 11 -2.57 -9.90 24.46
CA SER A 11 -1.88 -9.20 23.39
C SER A 11 -2.76 -9.08 22.13
N PRO A 12 -2.64 -7.98 21.35
CA PRO A 12 -3.36 -7.83 20.10
C PRO A 12 -3.18 -9.05 19.19
N PHE A 13 -4.27 -9.48 18.54
CA PHE A 13 -4.33 -10.64 17.65
C PHE A 13 -4.06 -12.02 18.30
N MET A 14 -3.85 -12.08 19.62
CA MET A 14 -3.55 -13.33 20.35
C MET A 14 -4.74 -13.90 21.13
N ASP A 15 -5.91 -13.26 21.04
CA ASP A 15 -7.14 -13.79 21.61
C ASP A 15 -7.85 -14.71 20.60
N ARG A 16 -7.86 -16.01 20.90
CA ARG A 16 -8.57 -17.01 20.08
C ARG A 16 -10.09 -16.87 20.10
N SER A 17 -10.65 -16.19 21.11
CA SER A 17 -12.09 -15.96 21.23
C SER A 17 -12.57 -14.78 20.38
N SER A 18 -11.66 -13.88 20.00
CA SER A 18 -11.90 -12.76 19.09
C SER A 18 -10.79 -12.70 18.03
N PRO A 19 -10.74 -13.68 17.11
CA PRO A 19 -9.68 -13.77 16.11
C PRO A 19 -9.80 -12.63 15.10
N GLN A 20 -8.66 -12.05 14.73
CA GLN A 20 -8.53 -11.00 13.71
C GLN A 20 -7.44 -11.39 12.69
N LEU A 21 -7.49 -12.64 12.22
CA LEU A 21 -6.40 -13.23 11.43
C LEU A 21 -6.19 -12.46 10.11
N ALA A 22 -7.25 -12.11 9.41
CA ALA A 22 -7.14 -11.40 8.13
C ALA A 22 -6.46 -10.05 8.30
N LYS A 23 -6.90 -9.27 9.30
CA LYS A 23 -6.27 -7.99 9.68
C LYS A 23 -4.81 -8.15 10.10
N LEU A 24 -4.47 -9.20 10.85
CA LEU A 24 -3.09 -9.50 11.21
C LEU A 24 -2.23 -9.74 9.96
N GLN A 25 -2.70 -10.59 9.05
CA GLN A 25 -1.93 -10.97 7.85
C GLN A 25 -1.80 -9.81 6.86
N GLU A 26 -2.88 -9.07 6.61
CA GLU A 26 -2.86 -7.87 5.77
C GLU A 26 -1.85 -6.85 6.33
N SER A 27 -1.94 -6.55 7.63
CA SER A 27 -1.03 -5.58 8.28
C SER A 27 0.42 -6.04 8.23
N PHE A 28 0.69 -7.34 8.48
CA PHE A 28 2.03 -7.91 8.43
C PHE A 28 2.63 -7.85 7.02
N ILE A 29 1.84 -8.16 5.99
CA ILE A 29 2.26 -8.03 4.59
C ILE A 29 2.50 -6.57 4.24
N THR A 30 1.60 -5.67 4.59
CA THR A 30 1.67 -4.25 4.22
C THR A 30 2.84 -3.52 4.88
N HIS A 31 3.11 -3.77 6.17
CA HIS A 31 4.06 -2.96 6.94
C HIS A 31 5.42 -3.62 7.18
N ILE A 32 5.54 -4.93 7.01
CA ILE A 32 6.78 -5.65 7.28
C ILE A 32 7.28 -6.36 6.01
N VAL A 33 6.52 -7.34 5.51
CA VAL A 33 7.01 -8.20 4.41
C VAL A 33 7.11 -7.43 3.09
N GLY A 34 6.11 -6.62 2.76
CA GLY A 34 6.03 -5.83 1.53
C GLY A 34 7.23 -4.89 1.37
N PRO A 35 7.47 -3.96 2.32
CA PRO A 35 8.62 -3.06 2.25
C PRO A 35 9.97 -3.79 2.22
N LEU A 36 10.10 -4.89 2.95
CA LEU A 36 11.31 -5.72 2.94
C LEU A 36 11.56 -6.33 1.56
N CYS A 37 10.55 -6.99 0.98
CA CYS A 37 10.67 -7.65 -0.31
C CYS A 37 10.86 -6.64 -1.44
N ASN A 38 10.19 -5.48 -1.40
CA ASN A 38 10.38 -4.41 -2.39
C ASN A 38 11.81 -3.86 -2.38
N SER A 39 12.40 -3.69 -1.19
CA SER A 39 13.79 -3.25 -1.05
C SER A 39 14.76 -4.27 -1.63
N TYR A 40 14.51 -5.56 -1.39
CA TYR A 40 15.30 -6.66 -1.95
C TYR A 40 15.16 -6.79 -3.48
N ASP A 41 13.96 -6.57 -4.01
CA ASP A 41 13.68 -6.58 -5.45
C ASP A 41 14.38 -5.41 -6.16
N ALA A 42 14.28 -4.20 -5.59
CA ALA A 42 14.98 -3.01 -6.08
C ALA A 42 16.51 -3.16 -6.05
N ALA A 43 17.04 -3.92 -5.10
CA ALA A 43 18.46 -4.28 -5.03
C ALA A 43 18.86 -5.38 -6.04
N GLY A 44 17.91 -5.99 -6.75
CA GLY A 44 18.17 -7.07 -7.71
C GLY A 44 18.66 -8.36 -7.05
N LEU A 45 18.36 -8.57 -5.77
CA LEU A 45 18.80 -9.73 -4.99
C LEU A 45 17.81 -10.89 -5.06
N LEU A 46 16.58 -10.64 -5.50
CA LEU A 46 15.55 -11.68 -5.60
C LEU A 46 15.78 -12.56 -6.84
N PRO A 47 15.69 -13.89 -6.70
CA PRO A 47 15.76 -14.79 -7.84
C PRO A 47 14.53 -14.61 -8.75
N GLY A 48 14.77 -14.62 -10.06
CA GLY A 48 13.71 -14.49 -11.07
C GLY A 48 14.15 -14.91 -12.47
N GLN A 49 13.18 -15.00 -13.38
CA GLN A 49 13.38 -15.38 -14.78
C GLN A 49 13.13 -14.18 -15.70
N TRP A 50 13.96 -14.01 -16.72
CA TRP A 50 13.75 -12.98 -17.75
C TRP A 50 12.55 -13.35 -18.61
N ILE A 51 11.64 -12.40 -18.80
CA ILE A 51 10.51 -12.50 -19.71
C ILE A 51 10.68 -11.47 -20.81
N GLU A 52 10.48 -11.90 -22.06
CA GLU A 52 10.38 -11.01 -23.21
C GLU A 52 9.01 -10.33 -23.18
N THR A 53 9.01 -9.00 -23.06
CA THR A 53 7.80 -8.20 -23.26
C THR A 53 7.70 -7.87 -24.74
N GLU A 54 6.69 -8.42 -25.42
CA GLU A 54 6.37 -8.09 -26.83
C GLU A 54 5.79 -6.68 -27.01
N GLU A 55 5.78 -5.85 -25.95
CA GLU A 55 5.31 -4.47 -25.97
C GLU A 55 6.51 -3.53 -26.13
N GLY A 56 6.97 -3.42 -27.37
CA GLY A 56 7.93 -2.43 -27.84
C GLY A 56 7.46 -1.92 -29.21
N ASP A 57 6.22 -1.44 -29.28
CA ASP A 57 5.77 -0.54 -30.34
C ASP A 57 6.34 0.85 -30.00
N ASP A 58 7.63 1.02 -30.27
CA ASP A 58 8.28 2.32 -30.33
C ASP A 58 7.65 3.06 -31.52
N THR A 59 6.52 3.73 -31.29
CA THR A 59 6.02 4.74 -32.22
C THR A 59 7.06 5.85 -32.24
N GLU A 60 7.87 5.84 -33.29
CA GLU A 60 8.80 6.90 -33.70
C GLU A 60 8.17 8.29 -33.47
N SER A 61 8.58 8.98 -32.41
CA SER A 61 8.41 10.43 -32.29
C SER A 61 9.67 11.05 -32.86
N ASP A 62 9.73 11.03 -34.18
CA ASP A 62 10.59 11.88 -34.99
C ASP A 62 10.13 13.34 -34.77
N ASP A 63 10.80 14.05 -33.86
CA ASP A 63 10.76 15.51 -33.79
C ASP A 63 12.22 15.96 -34.03
N ASP A 64 12.52 16.13 -35.32
CA ASP A 64 13.58 16.99 -35.82
C ASP A 64 13.35 18.40 -35.23
N ASP A 65 14.31 18.89 -34.44
CA ASP A 65 14.60 20.32 -34.40
C ASP A 65 16.11 20.51 -34.29
N ASP A 66 16.63 21.00 -35.42
CA ASP A 66 17.99 21.40 -35.74
C ASP A 66 18.42 22.67 -34.95
N ASP A 67 19.74 22.88 -34.88
CA ASP A 67 20.47 24.11 -34.50
C ASP A 67 20.40 24.64 -33.04
N ASP A 68 21.53 24.59 -32.32
CA ASP A 68 22.32 25.81 -32.05
C ASP A 68 23.76 25.49 -31.59
N ASP A 69 24.64 26.36 -32.08
CA ASP A 69 26.08 26.40 -32.14
C ASP A 69 26.77 26.81 -30.82
N GLY A 70 28.04 26.41 -30.66
CA GLY A 70 29.05 27.31 -30.08
C GLY A 70 29.58 27.07 -28.66
N GLY A 71 30.70 26.33 -28.54
CA GLY A 71 31.89 26.88 -27.87
C GLY A 71 32.48 26.18 -26.63
N GLY A 72 33.71 25.67 -26.79
CA GLY A 72 34.72 25.46 -25.74
C GLY A 72 34.84 24.00 -25.24
N GLU A 73 35.99 23.33 -25.19
CA GLU A 73 37.39 23.76 -25.25
C GLU A 73 38.24 22.59 -25.77
N GLU A 74 39.10 22.88 -26.74
CA GLU A 74 40.15 22.02 -27.28
C GLU A 74 41.28 21.90 -26.24
N LEU A 75 41.57 20.67 -25.77
CA LEU A 75 42.91 20.34 -25.25
C LEU A 75 43.46 19.16 -26.03
N ASP A 76 44.35 19.56 -26.93
CA ASP A 76 45.31 18.85 -27.75
C ASP A 76 46.00 17.68 -27.02
N SER A 77 45.85 16.48 -27.58
CA SER A 77 46.72 15.33 -27.29
C SER A 77 46.91 14.54 -28.59
N ASP A 78 47.91 14.97 -29.35
CA ASP A 78 48.58 14.27 -30.45
C ASP A 78 48.92 12.81 -30.08
N ASP A 79 48.38 11.82 -30.81
CA ASP A 79 49.03 10.53 -31.09
C ASP A 79 48.33 9.77 -32.24
N GLU A 80 48.94 9.91 -33.42
CA GLU A 80 49.00 9.04 -34.61
C GLU A 80 47.78 8.24 -35.16
N GLU A 81 47.50 8.51 -36.43
CA GLU A 81 46.53 7.84 -37.31
C GLU A 81 46.88 6.38 -37.60
N THR A 82 45.92 5.46 -37.41
CA THR A 82 45.77 4.29 -38.29
C THR A 82 44.30 3.99 -38.54
N GLU A 83 43.99 3.87 -39.83
CA GLU A 83 42.67 3.74 -40.40
C GLU A 83 42.12 2.30 -40.28
N ASP A 84 40.79 2.24 -40.22
CA ASP A 84 39.94 1.13 -40.67
C ASP A 84 39.90 -0.16 -39.82
N ASN A 85 38.92 -0.25 -38.93
CA ASN A 85 37.90 -1.30 -39.03
C ASN A 85 36.63 -0.95 -38.24
N LEU A 86 35.57 -0.79 -39.01
CA LEU A 86 34.19 -0.54 -38.61
C LEU A 86 33.70 -1.55 -37.56
N ASN A 87 33.77 -1.19 -36.29
CA ASN A 87 33.07 -1.90 -35.23
C ASN A 87 31.70 -1.21 -35.06
N PRO A 88 30.57 -1.76 -35.56
CA PRO A 88 29.28 -1.22 -35.16
C PRO A 88 29.18 -1.44 -33.65
N LYS A 89 29.28 -0.37 -32.86
CA LYS A 89 28.88 -0.38 -31.44
C LYS A 89 27.55 -1.14 -31.41
N PRO A 90 27.43 -2.26 -30.68
CA PRO A 90 26.13 -2.88 -30.52
C PRO A 90 25.29 -1.82 -29.80
N GLN A 91 24.43 -1.15 -30.56
CA GLN A 91 23.39 -0.29 -30.01
C GLN A 91 22.70 -1.17 -28.98
N ARG A 92 22.96 -0.88 -27.71
CA ARG A 92 22.30 -1.56 -26.60
C ARG A 92 20.85 -1.13 -26.73
N ARG A 93 20.07 -1.84 -27.54
CA ARG A 93 18.62 -1.89 -27.47
C ARG A 93 18.34 -2.44 -26.07
N LYS A 94 18.32 -1.53 -25.10
CA LYS A 94 17.85 -1.79 -23.74
C LYS A 94 16.33 -1.85 -23.82
N GLY A 95 15.83 -2.78 -24.62
CA GLY A 95 14.50 -3.33 -24.42
C GLY A 95 14.51 -3.82 -22.98
N ARG A 96 13.64 -3.22 -22.18
CA ARG A 96 13.64 -3.32 -20.72
C ARG A 96 13.12 -4.71 -20.34
N ARG A 97 13.93 -5.76 -20.56
CA ARG A 97 13.57 -7.15 -20.21
C ARG A 97 13.12 -7.15 -18.76
N ARG A 98 11.89 -7.62 -18.51
CA ARG A 98 11.33 -7.68 -17.17
C ARG A 98 11.77 -8.99 -16.51
N ILE A 99 12.14 -8.92 -15.23
CA ILE A 99 12.37 -10.11 -14.42
C ILE A 99 11.05 -10.48 -13.75
N PHE A 100 10.62 -11.72 -13.90
CA PHE A 100 9.52 -12.29 -13.12
C PHE A 100 10.07 -12.95 -11.85
N CYS A 101 9.64 -12.45 -10.70
CA CYS A 101 9.96 -13.01 -9.40
C CYS A 101 8.73 -13.73 -8.82
N GLN A 102 8.82 -15.05 -8.67
CA GLN A 102 7.72 -15.89 -8.16
C GLN A 102 7.29 -15.48 -6.74
N LEU A 103 8.25 -15.16 -5.87
CA LEU A 103 7.96 -14.74 -4.50
C LEU A 103 7.14 -13.45 -4.48
N MET A 104 7.49 -12.48 -5.32
CA MET A 104 6.79 -11.21 -5.38
C MET A 104 5.36 -11.37 -5.90
N HIS A 105 5.16 -12.26 -6.88
CA HIS A 105 3.84 -12.63 -7.35
C HIS A 105 3.00 -13.25 -6.24
N HIS A 106 3.52 -14.25 -5.52
CA HIS A 106 2.80 -14.86 -4.39
C HIS A 106 2.47 -13.87 -3.28
N LEU A 107 3.38 -12.94 -2.97
CA LEU A 107 3.12 -11.91 -1.96
C LEU A 107 1.94 -11.03 -2.35
N THR A 108 1.86 -10.68 -3.64
CA THR A 108 0.73 -9.90 -4.18
C THR A 108 -0.58 -10.66 -4.09
N GLU A 109 -0.61 -11.94 -4.50
CA GLU A 109 -1.83 -12.76 -4.45
C GLU A 109 -2.29 -13.03 -3.02
N ASN A 110 -1.37 -13.37 -2.12
CA ASN A 110 -1.70 -13.55 -0.71
C ASN A 110 -2.29 -12.28 -0.09
N HIS A 111 -1.74 -11.12 -0.43
CA HIS A 111 -2.26 -9.84 0.06
C HIS A 111 -3.71 -9.60 -0.39
N LYS A 112 -4.04 -9.93 -1.66
CA LYS A 112 -5.40 -9.80 -2.18
C LYS A 112 -6.39 -10.66 -1.40
N ILE A 113 -6.04 -11.93 -1.15
CA ILE A 113 -6.90 -12.86 -0.39
C ILE A 113 -7.21 -12.29 1.00
N TRP A 114 -6.21 -11.77 1.71
CA TRP A 114 -6.45 -11.22 3.05
C TRP A 114 -7.28 -9.93 3.03
N LYS A 115 -7.14 -9.09 2.01
CA LYS A 115 -8.01 -7.91 1.83
C LYS A 115 -9.46 -8.31 1.57
N GLU A 116 -9.68 -9.27 0.69
CA GLU A 116 -11.02 -9.78 0.39
C GLU A 116 -11.69 -10.36 1.64
N ILE A 117 -10.95 -11.14 2.45
CA ILE A 117 -11.48 -11.68 3.71
C ILE A 117 -11.84 -10.56 4.70
N ILE A 118 -11.04 -9.48 4.80
CA ILE A 118 -11.37 -8.34 5.67
C ILE A 118 -12.68 -7.68 5.22
N GLU A 119 -12.84 -7.44 3.92
CA GLU A 119 -14.05 -6.86 3.36
C GLU A 119 -15.28 -7.75 3.66
N GLU A 120 -15.17 -9.06 3.46
CA GLU A 120 -16.23 -10.03 3.81
C GLU A 120 -16.57 -10.05 5.31
N GLU A 121 -15.57 -9.99 6.19
CA GLU A 121 -15.77 -9.96 7.65
C GLU A 121 -16.50 -8.68 8.07
N GLU A 122 -16.13 -7.52 7.49
CA GLU A 122 -16.79 -6.25 7.75
C GLU A 122 -18.24 -6.22 7.26
N GLU A 123 -18.51 -6.79 6.08
CA GLU A 123 -19.87 -6.92 5.54
C GLU A 123 -20.75 -7.81 6.42
N LYS A 124 -20.21 -8.94 6.90
CA LYS A 124 -20.91 -9.82 7.84
C LYS A 124 -21.21 -9.11 9.16
N CYS A 125 -20.25 -8.36 9.72
CA CYS A 125 -20.50 -7.57 10.94
C CYS A 125 -21.59 -6.52 10.74
N LYS A 126 -21.66 -5.85 9.58
CA LYS A 126 -22.73 -4.89 9.25
C LYS A 126 -24.09 -5.58 9.12
N ALA A 127 -24.14 -6.76 8.51
CA ALA A 127 -25.37 -7.53 8.36
C ALA A 127 -25.89 -8.10 9.70
N GLU A 128 -25.00 -8.57 10.58
CA GLU A 128 -25.35 -9.07 11.91
C GLU A 128 -25.76 -7.94 12.88
N GLY A 129 -25.11 -6.77 12.78
CA GLY A 129 -25.52 -5.56 13.49
C GLY A 129 -26.95 -5.13 13.15
N ASN A 130 -27.34 -5.23 11.87
CA ASN A 130 -28.71 -4.96 11.44
C ASN A 130 -29.72 -6.00 11.97
N LYS A 131 -29.33 -7.27 12.13
CA LYS A 131 -30.22 -8.33 12.66
C LYS A 131 -30.48 -8.19 14.16
N LEU A 132 -29.47 -7.80 14.94
CA LEU A 132 -29.61 -7.50 16.39
C LEU A 132 -30.46 -6.25 16.66
N GLN A 133 -30.54 -5.32 15.70
CA GLN A 133 -31.41 -4.14 15.78
C GLN A 133 -32.89 -4.48 15.52
N VAL A 134 -33.18 -5.46 14.66
CA VAL A 134 -34.55 -5.94 14.40
C VAL A 134 -35.10 -6.74 15.58
N ASP A 135 -34.26 -7.51 16.29
CA ASP A 135 -34.68 -8.27 17.48
C ASP A 135 -34.79 -7.40 18.75
N ASN A 136 -34.21 -6.20 18.77
CA ASN A 136 -34.39 -5.20 19.84
C ASN A 136 -35.60 -4.28 19.64
N ALA A 137 -36.28 -4.33 18.49
CA ALA A 137 -37.46 -3.51 18.21
C ALA A 137 -38.76 -4.01 18.87
N SER A 138 -38.68 -4.96 19.82
CA SER A 138 -39.83 -5.51 20.54
C SER A 138 -39.94 -5.06 22.02
N LEU A 139 -39.16 -4.08 22.47
CA LEU A 139 -39.34 -3.46 23.79
C LEU A 139 -40.03 -2.08 23.66
N PRO A 140 -41.10 -1.82 24.43
CA PRO A 140 -41.93 -0.63 24.27
C PRO A 140 -41.18 0.63 24.73
N GLN A 141 -41.48 1.74 24.05
CA GLN A 141 -41.05 3.11 24.37
C GLN A 141 -41.09 3.42 25.88
N ALA A 142 -39.95 3.84 26.42
CA ALA A 142 -39.79 4.67 27.63
C ALA A 142 -38.31 5.10 27.66
N ASP A 143 -37.88 6.35 27.73
CA ASP A 143 -38.52 7.61 28.08
C ASP A 143 -37.89 8.73 27.22
N GLU A 144 -38.72 9.66 26.74
CA GLU A 144 -38.27 10.87 26.07
C GLU A 144 -37.78 11.86 27.14
N ILE A 145 -36.47 12.10 27.20
CA ILE A 145 -35.85 13.03 28.15
C ILE A 145 -36.34 14.44 27.83
N GLN A 146 -37.19 14.99 28.69
CA GLN A 146 -37.69 16.36 28.55
C GLN A 146 -36.59 17.37 28.89
N VAL A 147 -36.41 18.35 28.00
CA VAL A 147 -35.54 19.51 28.19
C VAL A 147 -36.13 20.38 29.30
N ILE A 148 -35.38 20.59 30.38
CA ILE A 148 -35.74 21.54 31.44
C ILE A 148 -35.21 22.91 31.00
N GLU A 149 -36.10 23.90 30.84
CA GLU A 149 -35.71 25.30 30.68
C GLU A 149 -35.14 25.83 32.00
N GLU A 150 -33.94 26.43 31.91
CA GLU A 150 -33.26 27.12 33.00
C GLU A 150 -34.08 28.36 33.37
N ALA A 151 -34.53 28.45 34.63
CA ALA A 151 -35.16 29.64 35.15
C ALA A 151 -34.07 30.67 35.48
N ASP A 152 -34.13 31.84 34.85
CA ASP A 152 -33.30 33.00 35.18
C ASP A 152 -33.56 33.42 36.63
N GLU A 153 -32.52 33.37 37.47
CA GLU A 153 -32.53 33.94 38.82
C GLU A 153 -32.36 35.47 38.72
N GLU A 154 -33.47 36.20 38.62
CA GLU A 154 -33.47 37.65 38.84
C GLU A 154 -33.44 37.98 40.35
N GLU A 155 -32.63 38.99 40.69
CA GLU A 155 -32.66 39.81 41.92
C GLU A 155 -32.06 39.27 43.24
N GLU A 156 -30.73 39.37 43.37
CA GLU A 156 -30.11 39.75 44.65
C GLU A 156 -29.46 41.13 44.56
N GLN A 157 -30.29 42.19 44.62
CA GLN A 157 -29.84 43.47 45.14
C GLN A 157 -30.89 44.06 46.08
N MET A 158 -30.37 44.59 47.19
CA MET A 158 -31.04 45.37 48.23
C MET A 158 -31.62 44.61 49.42
N PHE A 159 -30.76 44.35 50.40
CA PHE A 159 -31.03 44.81 51.76
C PHE A 159 -29.81 45.55 52.30
N GLU A 160 -29.93 46.88 52.34
CA GLU A 160 -29.18 47.79 53.21
C GLU A 160 -30.00 48.03 54.49
#